data_AF-A0AAN6XI56-F1
#
_entry.id   AF-A0AAN6XI56-F1
#
_cell.length_a   1.000
_cell.length_b   1.000
_cell.length_c   1.000
_cell.angle_alpha   90.00
_cell.angle_beta   90.00
_cell.angle_gamma   90.00
#
_symmetry.space_group_name_H-M   'P 1'
#
loop_
_entity.id
_entity.type
_entity.pdbx_description
1 polymer ?
#
loop_
_entity_poly.entity_id
_entity_poly.type
_entity_poly.pdbx_seq_one_letter_code
_entity_poly.pdbx_strand_id
1 'polypeptide(L)'
;MNTLHHATTGSLNNARPASPPGEVESLEPIILVTGAILIPITVVIVAVRIATGRLISKLHLDDYVCVLTLSLGIAQWATMYRVARLGVAKHSWDVPLAAITRSVYQMWMAHALLGMVSFFATKALILTFYLRLFNTIRWVRWTCYILLTLSLIIYGTIGIWYIAGCVPWSSQLPVCENTGPLILMGGTFTVAADLLLFGLPFPIIWGLHLDKNKKRGLVVLFGFAILIIATSTVSLAYRISPVLNGTEDPSWDGTRVSITA
;
A
#
# COMPACT_ATOMS: atom_id res chain seq x y z
N MET A 1 -16.30 29.53 26.52
CA MET A 1 -16.18 30.24 25.23
C MET A 1 -14.77 30.79 24.94
N ASN A 2 -13.80 30.78 25.88
CA ASN A 2 -12.46 31.36 25.67
C ASN A 2 -11.29 30.36 25.51
N THR A 3 -11.54 29.05 25.39
CA THR A 3 -10.46 28.04 25.27
C THR A 3 -10.19 27.56 23.85
N LEU A 4 -11.06 27.88 22.87
CA LEU A 4 -10.89 27.50 21.47
C LEU A 4 -10.02 28.48 20.65
N HIS A 5 -9.76 29.69 21.16
CA HIS A 5 -8.93 30.69 20.48
C HIS A 5 -7.42 30.53 20.71
N HIS A 6 -7.00 29.73 21.70
CA HIS A 6 -5.57 29.49 21.97
C HIS A 6 -5.00 28.25 21.26
N ALA A 7 -5.83 27.30 20.85
CA ALA A 7 -5.36 26.11 20.13
C ALA A 7 -5.05 26.39 18.64
N THR A 8 -5.67 27.42 18.06
CA THR A 8 -5.45 27.81 16.65
C THR A 8 -4.28 28.76 16.44
N THR A 9 -3.85 29.49 17.48
CA THR A 9 -2.71 30.42 17.39
C THR A 9 -1.35 29.73 17.59
N GLY A 10 -1.29 28.58 18.25
CA GLY A 10 -0.05 27.82 18.44
C GLY A 10 0.47 27.09 17.19
N SER A 11 -0.43 26.67 16.29
CA SER A 11 -0.05 25.92 15.08
C SER A 11 0.36 26.81 13.90
N LEU A 12 -0.13 28.06 13.84
CA LEU A 12 0.21 29.00 12.78
C LEU A 12 1.60 29.64 12.93
N ASN A 13 2.16 29.65 14.14
CA ASN A 13 3.48 30.24 14.41
C ASN A 13 4.66 29.31 14.06
N ASN A 14 4.40 28.06 13.66
CA ASN A 14 5.43 27.07 13.33
C ASN A 14 5.42 26.64 11.85
N ALA A 15 4.65 27.31 11.00
CA ALA A 15 4.71 27.06 9.57
C ALA A 15 6.08 27.51 9.04
N ARG A 16 6.90 26.54 8.61
CA ARG A 16 8.18 26.87 7.96
C ARG A 16 7.91 27.75 6.75
N PRO A 17 8.72 28.80 6.52
CA PRO A 17 8.58 29.63 5.33
C PRO A 17 8.77 28.77 4.08
N ALA A 18 8.05 29.12 3.01
CA ALA A 18 8.20 28.47 1.71
C ALA A 18 9.67 28.48 1.27
N SER A 19 10.10 27.37 0.66
CA SER A 19 11.47 27.20 0.18
C SER A 19 11.76 28.24 -0.93
N PRO A 20 12.98 28.77 -1.01
CA PRO A 20 13.33 29.72 -2.06
C PRO A 20 13.14 29.10 -3.46
N PRO A 21 12.74 29.90 -4.47
CA PRO A 21 12.51 29.41 -5.83
C PRO A 21 13.82 28.90 -6.43
N GLY A 22 13.98 27.57 -6.45
CA GLY A 22 15.19 26.87 -6.88
C GLY A 22 15.54 25.64 -6.04
N GLU A 23 15.02 25.56 -4.80
CA GLU A 23 15.31 24.49 -3.84
C GLU A 23 14.07 23.65 -3.46
N VAL A 24 12.99 23.78 -4.24
CA VAL A 24 11.74 23.05 -3.99
C VAL A 24 11.94 21.58 -4.30
N GLU A 25 12.22 20.80 -3.27
CA GLU A 25 12.37 19.35 -3.36
C GLU A 25 11.03 18.70 -3.72
N SER A 26 11.04 17.78 -4.68
CA SER A 26 9.83 17.09 -5.11
C SER A 26 10.07 15.59 -5.28
N LEU A 27 9.12 14.81 -4.76
CA LEU A 27 9.09 13.35 -4.86
C LEU A 27 8.44 12.86 -6.16
N GLU A 28 7.91 13.75 -7.02
CA GLU A 28 7.32 13.38 -8.31
C GLU A 28 8.23 12.50 -9.19
N PRO A 29 9.53 12.83 -9.37
CA PRO A 29 10.41 12.03 -10.24
C PRO A 29 10.57 10.61 -9.71
N ILE A 30 10.61 10.44 -8.39
CA ILE A 30 10.75 9.13 -7.74
C ILE A 30 9.51 8.27 -8.01
N ILE A 31 8.30 8.84 -7.87
CA ILE A 31 7.05 8.13 -8.17
C ILE A 31 7.01 7.68 -9.63
N LEU A 32 7.44 8.54 -10.56
CA LEU A 32 7.47 8.24 -11.98
C LEU A 32 8.46 7.09 -12.29
N VAL A 33 9.68 7.19 -11.79
CA VAL A 33 10.73 6.19 -12.01
C VAL A 33 10.33 4.82 -11.44
N THR A 34 9.80 4.80 -10.22
CA THR A 34 9.34 3.56 -9.57
C THR A 34 8.23 2.89 -10.38
N GLY A 35 7.23 3.65 -10.85
CA GLY A 35 6.16 3.12 -11.70
C GLY A 35 6.65 2.64 -13.06
N ALA A 36 7.53 3.42 -13.71
CA ALA A 36 8.07 3.11 -15.02
C ALA A 36 8.91 1.82 -15.02
N ILE A 37 9.51 1.45 -13.89
CA ILE A 37 10.29 0.21 -13.76
C ILE A 37 9.41 -0.95 -13.29
N LEU A 38 8.65 -0.78 -12.20
CA LEU A 38 7.94 -1.90 -11.57
C LEU A 38 6.71 -2.35 -12.34
N ILE A 39 5.97 -1.45 -13.00
CA ILE A 39 4.75 -1.81 -13.73
C ILE A 39 5.07 -2.72 -14.93
N PRO A 40 6.01 -2.38 -15.84
CA PRO A 40 6.34 -3.27 -16.96
C PRO A 40 6.85 -4.63 -16.51
N ILE A 41 7.69 -4.67 -15.46
CA ILE A 41 8.18 -5.92 -14.88
C ILE A 41 7.00 -6.79 -14.41
N THR A 42 6.06 -6.19 -13.68
CA THR A 42 4.89 -6.92 -13.17
C THR A 42 3.98 -7.39 -14.31
N VAL A 43 3.78 -6.57 -15.34
CA VAL A 43 3.01 -6.95 -16.54
C VAL A 43 3.65 -8.15 -17.23
N VAL A 44 4.97 -8.17 -17.40
CA VAL A 44 5.69 -9.31 -18.00
C VAL A 44 5.53 -10.56 -17.13
N ILE A 45 5.67 -10.46 -15.81
CA ILE A 45 5.50 -11.60 -14.89
C ILE A 45 4.08 -12.17 -14.98
N VAL A 46 3.06 -11.31 -15.00
CA VAL A 46 1.65 -11.73 -15.12
C VAL A 46 1.38 -12.34 -16.50
N ALA A 47 1.94 -11.78 -17.57
CA ALA A 47 1.84 -12.34 -18.91
C ALA A 47 2.47 -13.74 -18.99
N VAL A 48 3.67 -13.93 -18.41
CA VAL A 48 4.32 -15.25 -18.32
C VAL A 48 3.48 -16.22 -17.49
N ARG A 49 2.90 -15.77 -16.37
CA ARG A 49 2.01 -16.59 -15.53
C ARG A 49 0.80 -17.09 -16.33
N ILE A 50 0.12 -16.19 -17.05
CA ILE A 50 -1.06 -16.54 -17.87
C ILE A 50 -0.66 -17.45 -19.03
N ALA A 51 0.44 -17.17 -19.72
CA ALA A 51 0.92 -17.99 -20.82
C ALA A 51 1.24 -19.42 -20.34
N THR A 52 1.98 -19.53 -19.23
CA THR A 52 2.29 -20.82 -18.59
C THR A 52 1.02 -21.53 -18.12
N GLY A 53 0.07 -20.79 -17.54
CA GLY A 53 -1.23 -21.28 -17.13
C GLY A 53 -2.00 -21.91 -18.27
N ARG A 54 -2.05 -21.25 -19.45
CA ARG A 54 -2.70 -21.75 -20.68
C ARG A 54 -2.00 -22.94 -21.31
N LEU A 55 -0.67 -22.99 -21.22
CA LEU A 55 0.15 -24.08 -21.77
C LEU A 55 0.03 -25.37 -20.94
N ILE A 56 -0.07 -25.24 -19.61
CA ILE A 56 -0.04 -26.39 -18.69
C ILE A 56 -1.45 -26.81 -18.23
N SER A 57 -2.41 -25.89 -18.13
CA SER A 57 -3.75 -26.18 -17.59
C SER A 57 -4.86 -25.26 -18.15
N LYS A 58 -6.11 -25.41 -17.68
CA LYS A 58 -7.19 -24.46 -17.97
C LYS A 58 -6.98 -23.15 -17.18
N LEU A 59 -7.48 -22.02 -17.68
CA LEU A 59 -7.49 -20.76 -16.92
C LEU A 59 -8.36 -20.93 -15.67
N HIS A 60 -7.84 -20.50 -14.52
CA HIS A 60 -8.54 -20.57 -13.24
C HIS A 60 -8.98 -19.17 -12.80
N LEU A 61 -9.93 -19.11 -11.85
CA LEU A 61 -10.36 -17.85 -11.23
C LEU A 61 -9.18 -17.04 -10.64
N ASP A 62 -8.14 -17.74 -10.18
CA ASP A 62 -6.88 -17.15 -9.69
C ASP A 62 -6.17 -16.27 -10.74
N ASP A 63 -6.23 -16.65 -12.01
CA ASP A 63 -5.62 -15.88 -13.10
C ASP A 63 -6.36 -14.56 -13.34
N TYR A 64 -7.69 -14.58 -13.23
CA TYR A 64 -8.51 -13.37 -13.32
C TYR A 64 -8.29 -12.43 -12.13
N VAL A 65 -8.19 -12.99 -10.92
CA VAL A 65 -7.85 -12.21 -9.72
C VAL A 65 -6.48 -11.58 -9.87
N CYS A 66 -5.51 -12.29 -10.45
CA CYS A 66 -4.17 -11.74 -10.71
C CYS A 66 -4.20 -10.52 -11.65
N VAL A 67 -4.95 -10.60 -12.75
CA VAL A 67 -5.13 -9.47 -13.68
C VAL A 67 -5.87 -8.32 -13.02
N LEU A 68 -6.88 -8.61 -12.20
CA LEU A 68 -7.61 -7.59 -11.44
C LEU A 68 -6.68 -6.87 -10.45
N THR A 69 -5.88 -7.61 -9.68
CA THR A 69 -4.90 -7.04 -8.74
C THR A 69 -3.88 -6.14 -9.46
N LEU A 70 -3.37 -6.57 -10.62
CA LEU A 70 -2.49 -5.76 -11.45
C LEU A 70 -3.17 -4.45 -11.89
N SER A 71 -4.42 -4.55 -12.35
CA SER A 71 -5.20 -3.40 -12.82
C SER A 71 -5.45 -2.39 -11.70
N LEU A 72 -5.76 -2.87 -10.49
CA LEU A 72 -5.94 -2.05 -9.30
C LEU A 72 -4.64 -1.35 -8.88
N GLY A 73 -3.51 -2.06 -8.91
CA GLY A 73 -2.19 -1.47 -8.62
C GLY A 73 -1.79 -0.38 -9.62
N ILE A 74 -2.06 -0.58 -10.91
CA ILE A 74 -1.83 0.45 -11.95
C ILE A 74 -2.73 1.67 -11.70
N ALA A 75 -4.01 1.46 -11.37
CA ALA A 75 -4.94 2.54 -11.05
C ALA A 75 -4.50 3.32 -9.80
N GLN A 76 -4.03 2.63 -8.76
CA GLN A 76 -3.46 3.24 -7.56
C GLN A 76 -2.23 4.11 -7.92
N TRP A 77 -1.27 3.57 -8.67
CA TRP A 77 -0.10 4.35 -9.09
C TRP A 77 -0.49 5.56 -9.96
N ALA A 78 -1.40 5.38 -10.91
CA ALA A 78 -1.84 6.46 -11.81
C ALA A 78 -2.52 7.61 -11.03
N THR A 79 -3.35 7.28 -10.03
CA THR A 79 -3.97 8.30 -9.17
C THR A 79 -2.93 9.04 -8.32
N MET A 80 -1.92 8.36 -7.77
CA MET A 80 -0.80 9.04 -7.09
C MET A 80 0.02 9.92 -7.99
N TYR A 81 0.36 9.44 -9.19
CA TYR A 81 1.13 10.24 -10.13
C TYR A 81 0.38 11.51 -10.53
N ARG A 82 -0.95 11.43 -10.74
CA ARG A 82 -1.79 12.61 -10.98
C ARG A 82 -1.80 13.58 -9.80
N VAL A 83 -1.92 13.08 -8.57
CA VAL A 83 -1.88 13.89 -7.35
C VAL A 83 -0.50 14.57 -7.18
N ALA A 84 0.59 13.85 -7.47
CA ALA A 84 1.94 14.38 -7.45
C ALA A 84 2.12 15.53 -8.46
N ARG A 85 1.63 15.36 -9.68
CA ARG A 85 1.64 16.38 -10.75
C ARG A 85 0.85 17.64 -10.40
N LEU A 86 -0.13 17.52 -9.53
CA LEU A 86 -0.93 18.64 -9.04
C LEU A 86 -0.24 19.38 -7.87
N GLY A 87 0.97 18.97 -7.49
CA GLY A 87 1.84 19.68 -6.54
C GLY A 87 1.87 19.10 -5.13
N VAL A 88 1.18 17.97 -4.88
CA VAL A 88 1.07 17.35 -3.54
C VAL A 88 2.32 16.55 -3.16
N ALA A 89 3.21 16.25 -4.11
CA ALA A 89 4.48 15.55 -3.88
C ALA A 89 5.63 16.49 -3.46
N LYS A 90 5.30 17.60 -2.78
CA LYS A 90 6.23 18.61 -2.25
C LYS A 90 5.96 18.77 -0.76
N HIS A 91 6.84 19.45 -0.04
CA HIS A 91 6.59 19.81 1.36
C HIS A 91 5.33 20.66 1.51
N SER A 92 4.67 20.57 2.67
CA SER A 92 3.34 21.13 2.88
C SER A 92 3.31 22.65 2.75
N TRP A 93 4.44 23.31 3.06
CA TRP A 93 4.64 24.75 2.92
C TRP A 93 4.95 25.20 1.47
N ASP A 94 5.34 24.28 0.59
CA ASP A 94 5.61 24.54 -0.83
C ASP A 94 4.42 24.18 -1.74
N VAL A 95 3.33 23.67 -1.15
CA VAL A 95 2.08 23.39 -1.88
C VAL A 95 1.30 24.70 -2.04
N PRO A 96 1.06 25.18 -3.28
CA PRO A 96 0.27 26.38 -3.47
C PRO A 96 -1.17 26.12 -3.00
N LEU A 97 -1.76 27.04 -2.23
CA LEU A 97 -3.16 26.89 -1.76
C LEU A 97 -4.14 26.68 -2.91
N ALA A 98 -3.84 27.23 -4.09
CA ALA A 98 -4.62 27.02 -5.32
C ALA A 98 -4.59 25.56 -5.83
N ALA A 99 -3.60 24.75 -5.44
CA ALA A 99 -3.54 23.33 -5.76
C ALA A 99 -4.44 22.48 -4.84
N ILE A 100 -4.81 22.96 -3.65
CA ILE A 100 -5.70 22.27 -2.71
C ILE A 100 -7.15 22.46 -3.17
N THR A 101 -7.47 21.83 -4.30
CA THR A 101 -8.80 21.82 -4.89
C THR A 101 -9.58 20.59 -4.42
N ARG A 102 -10.92 20.68 -4.47
CA ARG A 102 -11.80 19.54 -4.18
C ARG A 102 -11.45 18.30 -5.02
N SER A 103 -11.04 18.50 -6.27
CA SER A 103 -10.65 17.41 -7.17
C SER A 103 -9.37 16.70 -6.71
N VAL A 104 -8.35 17.45 -6.26
CA VAL A 104 -7.12 16.88 -5.70
C VAL A 104 -7.41 16.05 -4.45
N TYR A 105 -8.26 16.57 -3.57
CA TYR A 105 -8.68 15.85 -2.37
C TYR A 105 -9.42 14.55 -2.71
N GLN A 106 -10.37 14.59 -3.66
CA GLN A 106 -11.07 13.40 -4.14
C GLN A 106 -10.13 12.36 -4.76
N MET A 107 -9.13 12.79 -5.51
CA MET A 107 -8.12 11.89 -6.08
C MET A 107 -7.23 11.26 -5.00
N TRP A 108 -6.87 12.02 -3.96
CA TRP A 108 -6.12 11.49 -2.83
C TRP A 108 -6.95 10.44 -2.05
N MET A 109 -8.26 10.66 -1.88
CA MET A 109 -9.16 9.66 -1.31
C MET A 109 -9.29 8.42 -2.18
N ALA A 110 -9.45 8.60 -3.49
CA ALA A 110 -9.53 7.49 -4.44
C ALA A 110 -8.26 6.64 -4.39
N HIS A 111 -7.08 7.25 -4.31
CA HIS A 111 -5.83 6.52 -4.11
C HIS A 111 -5.83 5.70 -2.83
N ALA A 112 -6.19 6.28 -1.69
CA ALA A 112 -6.18 5.57 -0.41
C ALA A 112 -7.10 4.34 -0.45
N LEU A 113 -8.31 4.48 -1.03
CA LEU A 113 -9.25 3.36 -1.20
C LEU A 113 -8.71 2.30 -2.16
N LEU A 114 -8.17 2.71 -3.31
CA LEU A 114 -7.54 1.80 -4.26
C LEU A 114 -6.36 1.04 -3.62
N GLY A 115 -5.59 1.71 -2.75
CA GLY A 115 -4.52 1.10 -1.97
C GLY A 115 -5.01 -0.02 -1.07
N MET A 116 -6.05 0.22 -0.28
CA MET A 116 -6.62 -0.79 0.62
C MET A 116 -7.11 -2.02 -0.14
N VAL A 117 -7.81 -1.82 -1.26
CA VAL A 117 -8.32 -2.91 -2.09
C VAL A 117 -7.15 -3.66 -2.76
N SER A 118 -6.13 -2.95 -3.23
CA SER A 118 -4.94 -3.55 -3.87
C SER A 118 -4.13 -4.39 -2.88
N PHE A 119 -3.93 -3.91 -1.65
CA PHE A 119 -3.24 -4.68 -0.61
C PHE A 119 -3.99 -5.96 -0.24
N PHE A 120 -5.31 -5.85 -0.05
CA PHE A 120 -6.14 -7.02 0.20
C PHE A 120 -6.08 -8.02 -0.97
N ALA A 121 -6.27 -7.55 -2.21
CA ALA A 121 -6.28 -8.39 -3.40
C ALA A 121 -4.93 -9.09 -3.62
N THR A 122 -3.81 -8.42 -3.33
CA THR A 122 -2.46 -9.01 -3.41
C THR A 122 -2.28 -10.15 -2.41
N LYS A 123 -2.66 -9.92 -1.14
CA LYS A 123 -2.57 -10.97 -0.11
C LYS A 123 -3.53 -12.12 -0.41
N ALA A 124 -4.75 -11.82 -0.87
CA ALA A 124 -5.74 -12.83 -1.26
C ALA A 124 -5.27 -13.70 -2.43
N LEU A 125 -4.62 -13.11 -3.44
CA LEU A 125 -4.01 -13.83 -4.56
C LEU A 125 -2.92 -14.79 -4.07
N ILE A 126 -2.01 -14.32 -3.21
CA ILE A 126 -0.92 -15.14 -2.67
C ILE A 126 -1.49 -16.29 -1.82
N LEU A 127 -2.44 -16.00 -0.94
CA LEU A 127 -3.08 -17.01 -0.07
C LEU A 127 -3.84 -18.05 -0.88
N THR A 128 -4.57 -17.64 -1.92
CA THR A 128 -5.31 -18.54 -2.80
C THR A 128 -4.36 -19.45 -3.58
N PHE A 129 -3.22 -18.91 -4.03
CA PHE A 129 -2.15 -19.69 -4.63
C PHE A 129 -1.57 -20.73 -3.66
N TYR A 130 -1.31 -20.35 -2.40
CA TYR A 130 -0.85 -21.28 -1.35
C TYR A 130 -1.87 -22.37 -1.05
N LEU A 131 -3.16 -22.01 -0.92
CA LEU A 131 -4.26 -22.95 -0.73
C LEU A 131 -4.32 -23.99 -1.85
N ARG A 132 -4.09 -23.57 -3.10
CA ARG A 132 -4.08 -24.46 -4.24
C ARG A 132 -2.87 -25.38 -4.26
N LEU A 133 -1.68 -24.83 -3.96
CA LEU A 133 -0.43 -25.59 -4.00
C LEU A 133 -0.32 -26.62 -2.87
N PHE A 134 -0.81 -26.28 -1.68
CA PHE A 134 -0.66 -27.08 -0.47
C PHE A 134 -1.99 -27.50 0.16
N ASN A 135 -3.04 -27.67 -0.66
CA ASN A 135 -4.39 -28.02 -0.18
C ASN A 135 -4.43 -29.31 0.65
N THR A 136 -3.45 -30.19 0.48
CA THR A 136 -3.31 -31.46 1.22
C THR A 136 -2.95 -31.25 2.69
N ILE A 137 -2.39 -30.10 3.06
CA ILE A 137 -1.84 -29.82 4.38
C ILE A 137 -2.87 -29.02 5.20
N ARG A 138 -3.51 -29.67 6.19
CA ARG A 138 -4.62 -29.08 6.97
C ARG A 138 -4.25 -27.79 7.70
N TRP A 139 -3.09 -27.74 8.37
CA TRP A 139 -2.70 -26.56 9.15
C TRP A 139 -2.44 -25.33 8.26
N VAL A 140 -1.75 -25.51 7.13
CA VAL A 140 -1.55 -24.45 6.12
C VAL A 140 -2.88 -23.90 5.61
N ARG A 141 -3.85 -24.79 5.37
CA ARG A 141 -5.19 -24.40 4.92
C ARG A 141 -5.91 -23.53 5.94
N TRP A 142 -5.90 -23.90 7.21
CA TRP A 142 -6.49 -23.09 8.29
C TRP A 142 -5.79 -21.75 8.44
N THR A 143 -4.45 -21.72 8.43
CA THR A 143 -3.67 -20.48 8.47
C THR A 143 -4.04 -19.55 7.31
N CYS A 144 -4.18 -20.08 6.09
CA CYS A 144 -4.55 -19.27 4.94
C CYS A 144 -5.96 -18.67 5.06
N TYR A 145 -6.94 -19.46 5.53
CA TYR A 145 -8.29 -18.93 5.75
C TYR A 145 -8.31 -17.87 6.85
N ILE A 146 -7.60 -18.08 7.96
CA ILE A 146 -7.50 -17.10 9.05
C ILE A 146 -6.86 -15.80 8.55
N LEU A 147 -5.78 -15.87 7.79
CA LEU A 147 -5.14 -14.69 7.23
C LEU A 147 -6.02 -13.95 6.22
N LEU A 148 -6.77 -14.69 5.41
CA LEU A 148 -7.69 -14.11 4.44
C LEU A 148 -8.85 -13.39 5.13
N THR A 149 -9.48 -14.01 6.13
CA THR A 149 -10.58 -13.40 6.90
C THR A 149 -10.09 -12.21 7.70
N LEU A 150 -8.94 -12.32 8.35
CA LEU A 150 -8.34 -11.21 9.10
C LEU A 150 -7.98 -10.03 8.19
N SER A 151 -7.42 -10.29 7.01
CA SER A 151 -7.14 -9.25 6.02
C SER A 151 -8.42 -8.56 5.56
N LEU A 152 -9.48 -9.33 5.29
CA LEU A 152 -10.77 -8.77 4.87
C LEU A 152 -11.37 -7.87 5.96
N ILE A 153 -11.33 -8.30 7.22
CA ILE A 153 -11.85 -7.52 8.35
C ILE A 153 -11.04 -6.24 8.52
N ILE A 154 -9.71 -6.30 8.53
CA ILE A 154 -8.86 -5.13 8.79
C ILE A 154 -8.95 -4.12 7.64
N TYR A 155 -8.70 -4.52 6.39
CA TYR A 155 -8.78 -3.60 5.26
C TYR A 155 -10.21 -3.12 5.00
N GLY A 156 -11.21 -3.99 5.22
CA GLY A 156 -12.62 -3.63 5.10
C GLY A 156 -13.07 -2.62 6.14
N THR A 157 -12.72 -2.81 7.42
CA THR A 157 -13.06 -1.85 8.49
C THR A 157 -12.37 -0.51 8.29
N ILE A 158 -11.07 -0.49 7.93
CA ILE A 158 -10.35 0.74 7.60
C ILE A 158 -11.00 1.44 6.39
N GLY A 159 -11.34 0.69 5.34
CA GLY A 159 -12.00 1.22 4.15
C GLY A 159 -13.37 1.85 4.47
N ILE A 160 -14.20 1.17 5.25
CA ILE A 160 -15.51 1.69 5.68
C ILE A 160 -15.35 2.96 6.51
N TRP A 161 -14.40 2.98 7.45
CA TRP A 161 -14.09 4.18 8.24
C TRP A 161 -13.67 5.36 7.37
N TYR A 162 -12.79 5.10 6.38
CA TYR A 162 -12.32 6.11 5.45
C TYR A 162 -13.47 6.65 4.59
N ILE A 163 -14.33 5.77 4.10
CA ILE A 163 -15.51 6.13 3.34
C ILE A 163 -16.49 6.95 4.20
N ALA A 164 -16.76 6.54 5.43
CA ALA A 164 -17.73 7.19 6.31
C ALA A 164 -17.26 8.56 6.85
N GLY A 165 -15.98 8.69 7.21
CA GLY A 165 -15.44 9.89 7.87
C GLY A 165 -14.70 10.86 6.96
N CYS A 166 -14.12 10.40 5.86
CA CYS A 166 -13.21 11.20 5.04
C CYS A 166 -13.75 11.56 3.64
N VAL A 167 -14.76 10.85 3.15
CA VAL A 167 -15.39 11.23 1.88
C VAL A 167 -16.34 12.40 2.13
N PRO A 168 -16.23 13.52 1.39
CA PRO A 168 -17.13 14.66 1.53
C PRO A 168 -18.49 14.33 0.91
N TRP A 169 -19.35 13.69 1.70
CA TRP A 169 -20.73 13.36 1.33
C TRP A 169 -21.63 14.61 1.25
N SER A 170 -21.27 15.67 1.97
CA SER A 170 -21.95 16.98 1.94
C SER A 170 -21.01 18.08 1.42
N SER A 171 -21.54 19.28 1.15
CA SER A 171 -20.79 20.45 0.70
C SER A 171 -19.86 21.06 1.77
N GLN A 172 -19.75 20.43 2.94
CA GLN A 172 -18.84 20.84 4.01
C GLN A 172 -17.49 20.13 3.84
N LEU A 173 -16.41 20.82 4.23
CA LEU A 173 -15.07 20.23 4.26
C LEU A 173 -15.10 19.00 5.18
N PRO A 174 -14.66 17.82 4.71
CA PRO A 174 -14.68 16.60 5.50
C PRO A 174 -13.64 16.73 6.61
N VAL A 175 -14.09 16.58 7.86
CA VAL A 175 -13.21 16.53 9.02
C VAL A 175 -12.82 15.07 9.21
N CYS A 176 -11.74 14.63 8.53
CA CYS A 176 -11.08 13.37 8.87
C CYS A 176 -10.46 13.51 10.26
N GLU A 177 -11.21 13.17 11.31
CA GLU A 177 -10.67 13.21 12.66
C GLU A 177 -9.82 11.96 12.94
N ASN A 178 -8.54 12.19 13.28
CA ASN A 178 -7.58 11.22 13.81
C ASN A 178 -7.46 9.85 13.06
N THR A 179 -7.02 9.87 11.80
CA THR A 179 -6.73 8.64 11.03
C THR A 179 -5.42 7.95 11.40
N GLY A 180 -4.58 8.56 12.25
CA GLY A 180 -3.26 8.05 12.63
C GLY A 180 -3.28 6.60 13.15
N PRO A 181 -4.11 6.26 14.16
CA PRO A 181 -4.20 4.91 14.70
C PRO A 181 -4.61 3.86 13.67
N LEU A 182 -5.55 4.18 12.77
CA LEU A 182 -6.01 3.28 11.71
C LEU A 182 -4.92 2.99 10.67
N ILE A 183 -4.20 4.04 10.26
CA ILE A 183 -3.08 3.93 9.33
C ILE A 183 -1.94 3.09 9.93
N LEU A 184 -1.68 3.27 11.23
CA LEU A 184 -0.68 2.50 11.96
C LEU A 184 -1.10 1.03 12.10
N MET A 185 -2.35 0.76 12.46
CA MET A 185 -2.89 -0.59 12.54
C MET A 185 -2.79 -1.32 11.20
N GLY A 186 -3.18 -0.65 10.11
CA GLY A 186 -3.08 -1.20 8.75
C GLY A 186 -1.63 -1.46 8.33
N GLY A 187 -0.71 -0.56 8.68
CA GLY A 187 0.73 -0.74 8.43
C GLY A 187 1.31 -1.93 9.18
N THR A 188 1.06 -2.01 10.50
CA THR A 188 1.54 -3.12 11.36
C THR A 188 0.99 -4.45 10.88
N PHE A 189 -0.30 -4.50 10.53
CA PHE A 189 -0.91 -5.70 9.98
C PHE A 189 -0.28 -6.12 8.65
N THR A 190 0.03 -5.15 7.77
CA THR A 190 0.65 -5.44 6.48
C THR A 190 2.00 -6.13 6.66
N VAL A 191 2.86 -5.59 7.54
CA VAL A 191 4.16 -6.20 7.89
C VAL A 191 3.98 -7.58 8.52
N ALA A 192 3.07 -7.71 9.50
CA ALA A 192 2.81 -8.99 10.17
C ALA A 192 2.34 -10.06 9.17
N ALA A 193 1.44 -9.70 8.25
CA ALA A 193 0.96 -10.60 7.21
C ALA A 193 2.08 -11.01 6.25
N ASP A 194 2.98 -10.09 5.88
CA ASP A 194 4.12 -10.42 4.99
C ASP A 194 5.11 -11.38 5.67
N LEU A 195 5.40 -11.17 6.96
CA LEU A 195 6.22 -12.09 7.76
C LEU A 195 5.59 -13.49 7.86
N LEU A 196 4.27 -13.57 8.06
CA LEU A 196 3.56 -14.85 8.11
C LEU A 196 3.55 -15.55 6.75
N LEU A 197 3.34 -14.83 5.65
CA LEU A 197 3.40 -15.36 4.30
C LEU A 197 4.80 -15.85 3.93
N PHE A 198 5.84 -15.16 4.41
CA PHE A 198 7.24 -15.56 4.24
C PHE A 198 7.60 -16.81 5.06
N GLY A 199 7.08 -16.93 6.28
CA GLY A 199 7.29 -18.08 7.14
C GLY A 199 6.54 -19.33 6.67
N LEU A 200 5.40 -19.17 6.00
CA LEU A 200 4.53 -20.26 5.56
C LEU A 200 5.23 -21.38 4.74
N PRO A 201 6.07 -21.08 3.73
CA PRO A 201 6.72 -22.12 2.94
C PRO A 201 7.83 -22.87 3.69
N PHE A 202 8.44 -22.31 4.73
CA PHE A 202 9.61 -22.91 5.40
C PHE A 202 9.36 -24.31 5.97
N PRO A 203 8.30 -24.53 6.78
CA PRO A 203 8.04 -25.86 7.31
C PRO A 203 7.69 -26.87 6.23
N ILE A 204 7.15 -26.41 5.09
CA ILE A 204 6.80 -27.27 3.96
C ILE A 204 8.07 -27.72 3.22
N ILE A 205 9.00 -26.80 2.99
CA ILE A 205 10.28 -27.08 2.32
C ILE A 205 11.12 -28.06 3.14
N TRP A 206 11.14 -27.91 4.47
CA TRP A 206 11.93 -28.78 5.34
C TRP A 206 11.49 -30.25 5.29
N GLY A 207 10.21 -30.50 4.98
CA GLY A 207 9.66 -31.84 4.86
C GLY A 207 9.76 -32.47 3.47
N LEU A 208 10.17 -31.73 2.44
CA LEU A 208 10.05 -32.17 1.04
C LEU A 208 11.41 -32.22 0.32
N HIS A 209 11.83 -33.43 -0.10
CA HIS A 209 13.02 -33.63 -0.93
C HIS A 209 12.79 -33.06 -2.35
N LEU A 210 13.07 -31.77 -2.52
CA LEU A 210 12.93 -31.07 -3.79
C LEU A 210 14.16 -31.26 -4.68
N ASP A 211 13.92 -31.48 -5.97
CA ASP A 211 14.95 -31.56 -7.00
C ASP A 211 15.70 -30.21 -7.17
N LYS A 212 16.98 -30.26 -7.59
CA LYS A 212 17.92 -29.12 -7.58
C LYS A 212 17.42 -27.92 -8.38
N ASN A 213 16.64 -28.15 -9.44
CA ASN A 213 16.05 -27.09 -10.26
C ASN A 213 14.91 -26.33 -9.54
N LYS A 214 14.11 -27.03 -8.74
CA LYS A 214 13.06 -26.40 -7.91
C LYS A 214 13.67 -25.61 -6.75
N LYS A 215 14.81 -26.07 -6.24
CA LYS A 215 15.59 -25.37 -5.21
C LYS A 215 16.08 -23.99 -5.66
N ARG A 216 16.46 -23.83 -6.93
CA ARG A 216 16.86 -22.51 -7.49
C ARG A 216 15.71 -21.51 -7.51
N GLY A 217 14.53 -21.91 -7.99
CA GLY A 217 13.35 -21.03 -7.98
C GLY A 217 12.97 -20.57 -6.57
N LEU A 218 13.13 -21.47 -5.60
CA LEU A 218 12.87 -21.18 -4.20
C LEU A 218 13.81 -20.13 -3.60
N VAL A 219 15.11 -20.18 -3.93
CA VAL A 219 16.09 -19.17 -3.49
C VAL A 219 15.74 -17.79 -4.05
N VAL A 220 15.31 -17.73 -5.32
CA VAL A 220 14.89 -16.46 -5.94
C VAL A 220 13.65 -15.90 -5.23
N LEU A 221 12.63 -16.74 -5.01
CA LEU A 221 11.42 -16.35 -4.27
C LEU A 221 11.73 -15.86 -2.86
N PHE A 222 12.68 -16.50 -2.20
CA PHE A 222 13.14 -16.12 -0.87
C PHE A 222 13.80 -14.74 -0.84
N GLY A 223 14.66 -14.46 -1.84
CA GLY A 223 15.27 -13.15 -2.01
C GLY A 223 14.23 -12.04 -2.20
N PHE A 224 13.23 -12.26 -3.07
CA PHE A 224 12.14 -11.31 -3.26
C PHE A 224 11.32 -11.11 -1.98
N ALA A 225 11.06 -12.16 -1.21
CA ALA A 225 10.26 -12.05 0.01
C ALA A 225 10.98 -11.26 1.11
N ILE A 226 12.31 -11.36 1.23
CA ILE A 226 13.09 -10.49 2.13
C ILE A 226 12.98 -9.03 1.72
N LEU A 227 13.08 -8.74 0.41
CA LEU A 227 12.93 -7.37 -0.09
C LEU A 227 11.54 -6.80 0.24
N ILE A 228 10.48 -7.61 0.08
CA ILE A 228 9.11 -7.21 0.43
C ILE A 228 9.00 -6.90 1.93
N ILE A 229 9.58 -7.72 2.80
CA ILE A 229 9.57 -7.46 4.25
C ILE A 229 10.33 -6.16 4.57
N ALA A 230 11.47 -5.93 3.93
CA ALA A 230 12.24 -4.70 4.12
C ALA A 230 11.43 -3.46 3.71
N THR A 231 10.80 -3.48 2.53
CA THR A 231 9.96 -2.36 2.06
C THR A 231 8.76 -2.13 2.97
N SER A 232 8.06 -3.18 3.38
CA SER A 232 6.92 -3.09 4.30
C SER A 232 7.34 -2.52 5.66
N THR A 233 8.51 -2.90 6.17
CA THR A 233 9.06 -2.40 7.44
C THR A 233 9.42 -0.91 7.34
N VAL A 234 10.02 -0.48 6.23
CA VAL A 234 10.31 0.92 5.96
C VAL A 234 9.02 1.74 5.83
N SER A 235 8.00 1.23 5.12
CA SER A 235 6.69 1.87 5.03
C SER A 235 6.04 2.04 6.40
N LEU A 236 6.15 1.04 7.28
CA LEU A 236 5.68 1.14 8.66
C LEU A 236 6.45 2.19 9.46
N ALA A 237 7.78 2.25 9.32
CA ALA A 237 8.59 3.26 9.99
C ALA A 237 8.17 4.69 9.61
N TYR A 238 7.89 4.94 8.32
CA TYR A 238 7.36 6.23 7.85
C TYR A 238 5.93 6.53 8.31
N ARG A 239 5.14 5.51 8.68
CA ARG A 239 3.81 5.70 9.30
C ARG A 239 3.89 5.98 10.80
N ILE A 240 4.92 5.46 11.47
CA ILE A 240 5.15 5.64 12.90
C ILE A 240 5.74 7.02 13.21
N SER A 241 6.68 7.50 12.38
CA SER A 241 7.38 8.76 12.64
C SER A 241 6.45 9.96 12.90
N PRO A 242 5.36 10.18 12.16
CA PRO A 242 4.50 11.35 12.36
C PRO A 242 3.55 11.17 13.57
N VAL A 243 3.30 9.93 14.00
CA VAL A 243 2.48 9.63 15.18
C VAL A 243 3.27 9.88 16.47
N LEU A 244 4.56 9.56 16.49
CA LEU A 244 5.42 9.73 17.67
C LEU A 244 5.99 11.14 17.80
N ASN A 245 6.41 11.75 16.70
CA ASN A 245 7.13 13.03 16.72
C ASN A 245 6.23 14.25 16.40
N GLY A 246 4.95 14.01 16.08
CA GLY A 246 4.06 15.03 15.53
C GLY A 246 4.19 15.11 14.00
N THR A 247 3.09 15.53 13.36
CA THR A 247 3.04 15.70 11.91
C THR A 247 3.54 17.10 11.54
N GLU A 248 4.82 17.20 11.18
CA GLU A 248 5.36 18.45 10.62
C GLU A 248 4.98 18.60 9.13
N ASP A 249 4.95 17.48 8.39
CA ASP A 249 4.68 17.45 6.94
C ASP A 249 3.74 16.33 6.47
N PRO A 250 2.41 16.53 6.55
CA PRO A 250 1.46 15.51 6.12
C PRO A 250 1.56 15.12 4.63
N SER A 251 1.88 16.08 3.76
CA SER A 251 2.00 15.84 2.30
C SER A 251 3.24 15.02 1.94
N TRP A 252 4.39 15.36 2.54
CA TRP A 252 5.66 14.69 2.33
C TRP A 252 5.68 13.28 2.91
N ASP A 253 5.23 13.12 4.16
CA ASP A 253 5.18 11.83 4.84
C ASP A 253 4.20 10.88 4.14
N GLY A 254 3.02 11.37 3.74
CA GLY A 254 2.06 10.58 2.97
C GLY A 254 2.62 10.11 1.62
N THR A 255 3.43 10.96 0.96
CA THR A 255 4.09 10.61 -0.30
C THR A 255 5.19 9.57 -0.09
N ARG A 256 6.01 9.69 0.97
CA ARG A 256 7.03 8.68 1.35
C ARG A 256 6.43 7.32 1.66
N VAL A 257 5.32 7.31 2.40
CA VAL A 257 4.56 6.09 2.69
C VAL A 257 4.05 5.45 1.40
N SER A 258 3.57 6.25 0.44
CA SER A 258 3.04 5.76 -0.83
C SER A 258 4.12 5.22 -1.78
N ILE A 259 5.34 5.76 -1.74
CA ILE A 259 6.48 5.27 -2.54
C ILE A 259 6.98 3.92 -2.03
N THR A 260 6.85 3.67 -0.73
CA THR A 260 7.35 2.46 -0.05
C THR A 260 6.30 1.38 0.17
N ALA A 261 5.05 1.68 -0.22
CA ALA A 261 3.86 0.85 -0.11
C ALA A 261 3.66 -0.02 -1.36
#